data_AF-A0A6A3AKU3-F1
#
_entry.id   AF-A0A6A3AKU3-F1
#
_cell.length_a   1.000
_cell.length_b   1.000
_cell.length_c   1.000
_cell.angle_alpha   90.00
_cell.angle_beta   90.00
_cell.angle_gamma   90.00
#
_symmetry.space_group_name_H-M   'P 1'
#
loop_
_entity.id
_entity.type
_entity.pdbx_description
1 polymer ?
#
loop_
_entity_poly.entity_id
_entity_poly.type
_entity_poly.pdbx_seq_one_letter_code
_entity_poly.pdbx_strand_id
1 'polypeptide(L)'
;MLLGLKFDKSQLKTYRTPEELHNLFVRGSSSGGISAAIDEIPYIKLFIAKYCGKYTTVEPTFKTGGFGFVFPKGSPLVEDTSREILNVTQGDQMEKFQKKWLENDEVICPGFDPGVSSNSLGLESFWGLFLIAGLASISALIIFAAIKTEPRDASSSNTNCPPSPSSLSNQTDASDFVFIVELGSNASSPDISVSGKIFYLTC
;
A
#
# COMPACT_ATOMS: atom_id res chain seq x y z
N MET A 1 -5.47 20.91 21.64
CA MET A 1 -5.35 19.61 20.94
C MET A 1 -3.89 19.24 20.68
N LEU A 2 -3.15 19.95 19.80
CA LEU A 2 -1.77 19.58 19.44
C LEU A 2 -0.75 19.63 20.58
N LEU A 3 -0.85 20.61 21.48
CA LEU A 3 0.02 20.69 22.66
C LEU A 3 -0.18 19.51 23.64
N GLY A 4 -1.35 18.88 23.62
CA GLY A 4 -1.64 17.67 24.40
C GLY A 4 -0.97 16.42 23.84
N LEU A 5 -0.51 16.47 22.57
CA LEU A 5 0.19 15.37 21.89
C LEU A 5 1.72 15.49 21.99
N LYS A 6 2.23 16.32 22.92
CA LYS A 6 3.67 16.57 23.17
C LYS A 6 4.44 17.23 22.03
N PHE A 7 3.76 17.90 21.10
CA PHE A 7 4.44 18.79 20.15
C PHE A 7 4.94 20.04 20.89
N ASP A 8 6.20 20.41 20.63
CA ASP A 8 6.76 21.63 21.18
C ASP A 8 6.15 22.86 20.50
N LYS A 9 5.90 23.94 21.26
CA LYS A 9 5.31 25.17 20.70
C LYS A 9 6.13 25.75 19.55
N SER A 10 7.46 25.61 19.57
CA SER A 10 8.34 26.08 18.50
C SER A 10 8.16 25.33 17.18
N GLN A 11 7.61 24.10 17.23
CA GLN A 11 7.32 23.29 16.05
C GLN A 11 5.96 23.62 15.43
N LEU A 12 5.09 24.34 16.15
CA LEU A 12 3.77 24.71 15.69
C LEU A 12 3.79 26.06 14.98
N LYS A 13 3.25 26.10 13.77
CA LYS A 13 3.13 27.31 12.97
C LYS A 13 1.66 27.61 12.71
N THR A 14 1.28 28.86 12.91
CA THR A 14 -0.03 29.37 12.49
C THR A 14 0.10 29.94 11.09
N TYR A 15 -0.93 29.76 10.27
CA TYR A 15 -1.08 30.42 8.98
C TYR A 15 -2.45 31.09 8.92
N ARG A 16 -2.62 32.03 8.00
CA ARG A 16 -3.90 32.75 7.81
C ARG A 16 -4.51 32.56 6.43
N THR A 17 -3.70 32.26 5.42
CA THR A 17 -4.18 32.09 4.04
C THR A 17 -3.72 30.77 3.43
N PRO A 18 -4.44 30.24 2.42
CA PRO A 18 -4.03 29.06 1.67
C PRO A 18 -2.64 29.20 1.03
N GLU A 19 -2.25 30.41 0.60
CA GLU A 19 -0.96 30.66 -0.03
C GLU A 19 0.19 30.58 0.98
N GLU A 20 -0.03 31.10 2.19
CA GLU A 20 0.92 30.96 3.29
C GLU A 20 1.09 29.48 3.67
N LEU A 21 -0.02 28.74 3.76
CA LEU A 21 0.00 27.30 4.00
C LEU A 21 0.81 26.56 2.93
N HIS A 22 0.58 26.87 1.65
CA HIS A 22 1.33 26.31 0.53
C HIS A 22 2.84 26.59 0.65
N ASN A 23 3.21 27.83 0.94
CA ASN A 23 4.62 28.22 1.11
C ASN A 23 5.28 27.48 2.28
N LEU A 24 4.56 27.24 3.37
CA LEU A 24 5.05 26.46 4.50
C LEU A 24 5.29 25.00 4.12
N PHE A 25 4.40 24.40 3.32
CA PHE A 25 4.60 23.05 2.79
C PHE A 25 5.77 22.97 1.82
N VAL A 26 5.91 23.92 0.89
CA VAL A 26 7.02 23.96 -0.08
C VAL A 26 8.37 24.08 0.62
N ARG A 27 8.44 24.88 1.68
CA ARG A 27 9.64 25.03 2.51
C ARG A 27 9.98 23.71 3.24
N GLY A 28 8.96 22.98 3.72
CA GLY A 28 9.14 21.71 4.42
C GLY A 28 9.75 21.87 5.81
N SER A 29 9.56 20.88 6.68
CA SER A 29 9.93 21.00 8.10
C SER A 29 11.43 21.27 8.34
N SER A 30 12.33 20.72 7.51
CA SER A 30 13.78 20.87 7.66
C SER A 30 14.29 22.30 7.41
N SER A 31 13.58 23.11 6.63
CA SER A 31 13.98 24.50 6.34
C SER A 31 13.06 25.53 7.01
N GLY A 32 12.40 25.12 8.10
CA GLY A 32 11.51 26.00 8.85
C GLY A 32 10.14 26.19 8.20
N GLY A 33 9.67 25.21 7.45
CA GLY A 33 8.28 25.06 6.98
C GLY A 33 7.49 24.09 7.85
N ILE A 34 6.58 23.32 7.25
CA ILE A 34 5.76 22.29 7.91
C ILE A 34 5.77 20.98 7.11
N SER A 35 5.49 19.86 7.78
CA SER A 35 5.24 18.56 7.13
C SER A 35 3.77 18.16 7.12
N ALA A 36 2.96 18.74 8.01
CA ALA A 36 1.54 18.47 8.13
C ALA A 36 0.81 19.71 8.63
N ALA A 37 -0.47 19.83 8.28
CA ALA A 37 -1.37 20.85 8.77
C ALA A 37 -2.65 20.18 9.28
N ILE A 38 -3.26 20.79 10.30
CA ILE A 38 -4.55 20.38 10.84
C ILE A 38 -5.47 21.59 10.77
N ASP A 39 -6.59 21.42 10.11
CA ASP A 39 -7.63 22.43 9.93
C ASP A 39 -8.96 21.73 9.65
N GLU A 40 -10.04 22.49 9.51
CA GLU A 40 -11.35 21.97 9.17
C GLU A 40 -11.34 21.31 7.79
N ILE A 41 -11.96 20.13 7.71
CA ILE A 41 -12.05 19.31 6.49
C ILE A 41 -12.43 20.11 5.23
N PRO A 42 -13.45 21.00 5.24
CA PRO A 42 -13.81 21.75 4.04
C PRO A 42 -12.72 22.71 3.56
N TYR A 43 -11.95 23.33 4.46
CA TYR A 43 -10.83 24.19 4.07
C TYR A 43 -9.69 23.37 3.48
N ILE A 44 -9.37 22.21 4.09
CA ILE A 44 -8.35 21.31 3.56
C ILE A 44 -8.75 20.74 2.19
N LYS A 45 -10.02 20.36 1.99
CA LYS A 45 -10.53 19.89 0.69
C LYS A 45 -10.37 20.97 -0.39
N LEU A 46 -10.73 22.21 -0.09
CA LEU A 46 -10.56 23.34 -0.99
C LEU A 46 -9.08 23.59 -1.31
N PHE A 47 -8.20 23.51 -0.31
CA PHE A 47 -6.76 23.66 -0.49
C PHE A 47 -6.17 22.57 -1.40
N ILE A 48 -6.53 21.29 -1.17
CA ILE A 48 -6.07 20.17 -2.00
C ILE A 48 -6.53 20.32 -3.46
N ALA A 49 -7.80 20.73 -3.66
CA ALA A 49 -8.33 21.03 -4.98
C ALA A 49 -7.53 22.15 -5.66
N LYS A 50 -7.30 23.27 -4.96
CA LYS A 50 -6.54 24.43 -5.46
C LYS A 50 -5.13 24.08 -5.92
N TYR A 51 -4.47 23.12 -5.27
CA TYR A 51 -3.12 22.69 -5.61
C TYR A 51 -3.09 21.33 -6.32
N CYS A 52 -4.18 20.96 -6.99
CA CYS A 52 -4.25 19.84 -7.92
C CYS A 52 -3.70 18.52 -7.33
N GLY A 53 -4.11 18.16 -6.12
CA GLY A 53 -3.72 16.88 -5.51
C GLY A 53 -2.23 16.76 -5.13
N LYS A 54 -1.45 17.85 -5.17
CA LYS A 54 -0.07 17.87 -4.62
C LYS A 54 -0.01 17.51 -3.14
N TYR A 55 -1.14 17.64 -2.46
CA TYR A 55 -1.31 17.35 -1.05
C TYR A 55 -2.43 16.32 -0.88
N THR A 56 -2.36 15.57 0.21
CA THR A 56 -3.37 14.58 0.55
C THR A 56 -3.70 14.66 2.03
N THR A 57 -4.90 14.22 2.38
CA THR A 57 -5.28 13.99 3.77
C THR A 57 -4.83 12.60 4.19
N VAL A 58 -4.22 12.50 5.38
CA VAL A 58 -3.93 11.21 6.00
C VAL A 58 -5.11 10.76 6.86
N GLU A 59 -5.45 9.48 6.80
CA GLU A 59 -6.41 8.89 7.72
C GLU A 59 -5.75 8.60 9.09
N PRO A 60 -6.48 8.71 10.21
CA PRO A 60 -7.91 9.01 10.31
C PRO A 60 -8.22 10.51 10.32
N THR A 61 -9.37 10.89 9.73
CA THR A 61 -9.90 12.26 9.84
C THR A 61 -10.68 12.41 11.15
N PHE A 62 -10.22 13.27 12.05
CA PHE A 62 -10.89 13.52 13.33
C PHE A 62 -11.98 14.58 13.16
N LYS A 63 -13.25 14.16 13.22
CA LYS A 63 -14.38 15.10 13.27
C LYS A 63 -14.51 15.65 14.69
N THR A 64 -13.97 16.84 14.91
CA THR A 64 -13.97 17.49 16.23
C THR A 64 -15.06 18.56 16.39
N GLY A 65 -15.76 18.93 15.31
CA GLY A 65 -16.82 19.94 15.32
C GLY A 65 -17.54 20.09 13.97
N GLY A 66 -18.20 21.24 13.79
CA GLY A 66 -18.91 21.60 12.55
C GLY A 66 -19.34 23.07 12.54
N PHE A 67 -19.76 23.56 11.37
CA PHE A 67 -20.32 24.90 11.23
C PHE A 67 -21.77 24.96 11.71
N GLY A 68 -22.17 26.12 12.23
CA GLY A 68 -23.52 26.34 12.71
C GLY A 68 -23.98 27.79 12.53
N PHE A 69 -25.29 27.98 12.59
CA PHE A 69 -25.92 29.29 12.57
C PHE A 69 -26.25 29.72 14.00
N VAL A 70 -26.16 31.02 14.28
CA VAL A 70 -26.38 31.56 15.62
C VAL A 70 -27.57 32.51 15.59
N PHE A 71 -28.52 32.28 16.51
CA PHE A 71 -29.71 33.10 16.67
C PHE A 71 -29.88 33.52 18.13
N PRO A 72 -30.52 34.67 18.41
CA PRO A 72 -30.92 35.04 19.77
C PRO A 72 -31.82 33.99 20.42
N LYS A 73 -31.73 33.84 21.74
CA LYS A 73 -32.57 32.91 22.49
C LYS A 73 -34.05 33.27 22.32
N GLY A 74 -34.87 32.28 21.96
CA GLY A 74 -36.30 32.46 21.70
C GLY A 74 -36.64 32.92 20.28
N SER A 75 -35.64 33.02 19.38
CA SER A 75 -35.90 33.34 17.98
C SER A 75 -36.74 32.23 17.31
N PRO A 76 -37.85 32.57 16.63
CA PRO A 76 -38.65 31.60 15.89
C PRO A 76 -37.89 30.99 14.70
N LEU A 77 -36.84 31.67 14.22
CA LEU A 77 -36.04 31.23 13.06
C LEU A 77 -35.24 29.95 13.33
N VAL A 78 -35.01 29.58 14.59
CA VAL A 78 -34.20 28.41 14.95
C VAL A 78 -34.86 27.14 14.41
N GLU A 79 -36.18 27.01 14.57
CA GLU A 79 -36.90 25.81 14.15
C GLU A 79 -36.90 25.67 12.62
N ASP A 80 -37.30 26.74 11.92
CA ASP A 80 -37.36 26.76 10.45
C ASP A 80 -35.99 26.51 9.83
N THR A 81 -34.94 27.18 10.33
CA THR A 81 -33.59 27.02 9.82
C THR A 81 -33.05 25.61 10.07
N SER A 82 -33.28 25.05 11.26
CA SER A 82 -32.80 23.70 11.59
C SER A 82 -33.49 22.64 10.71
N ARG A 83 -34.79 22.81 10.44
CA ARG A 83 -35.56 21.94 9.56
C ARG A 83 -35.02 22.00 8.12
N GLU A 84 -34.75 23.19 7.61
CA GLU A 84 -34.23 23.36 6.25
C GLU A 84 -32.81 22.81 6.13
N ILE A 85 -31.95 22.99 7.14
CA ILE A 85 -30.61 22.39 7.16
C ILE A 85 -30.71 20.86 7.10
N LEU A 86 -31.60 20.24 7.86
CA LEU A 86 -31.81 18.79 7.80
C LEU A 86 -32.28 18.34 6.41
N ASN A 87 -33.22 19.08 5.82
CA ASN A 87 -33.72 18.80 4.47
C ASN A 87 -32.59 18.85 3.42
N VAL A 88 -31.74 19.88 3.46
CA VAL A 88 -30.62 20.05 2.54
C VAL A 88 -29.51 19.02 2.77
N THR A 89 -29.20 18.70 4.03
CA THR A 89 -28.10 17.78 4.40
C THR A 89 -28.43 16.31 4.20
N GLN A 90 -29.69 15.90 4.36
CA GLN A 90 -30.14 14.53 4.11
C GLN A 90 -30.54 14.28 2.65
N GLY A 91 -30.79 15.34 1.89
CA GLY A 91 -31.10 15.28 0.46
C GLY A 91 -29.87 15.25 -0.46
N ASP A 92 -30.13 15.22 -1.76
CA ASP A 92 -29.14 15.29 -2.84
C ASP A 92 -28.59 16.72 -3.06
N GLN A 93 -29.22 17.72 -2.44
CA GLN A 93 -28.85 19.11 -2.59
C GLN A 93 -27.44 19.40 -2.05
N MET A 94 -27.05 18.79 -0.93
CA MET A 94 -25.71 18.98 -0.36
C MET A 94 -24.61 18.57 -1.34
N GLU A 95 -24.78 17.44 -2.03
CA GLU A 95 -23.82 17.00 -3.05
C GLU A 95 -23.77 18.00 -4.21
N LYS A 96 -24.93 18.44 -4.70
CA LYS A 96 -25.01 19.46 -5.77
C LYS A 96 -24.32 20.77 -5.38
N PHE A 97 -24.48 21.21 -4.13
CA PHE A 97 -23.78 22.39 -3.60
C PHE A 97 -22.27 22.15 -3.54
N GLN A 98 -21.84 20.99 -3.03
CA GLN A 98 -20.43 20.64 -2.95
C GLN A 98 -19.80 20.64 -4.33
N LYS A 99 -20.42 20.00 -5.33
CA LYS A 99 -19.94 20.00 -6.72
C LYS A 99 -19.90 21.40 -7.29
N LYS A 100 -21.00 22.16 -7.18
CA LYS A 100 -21.07 23.52 -7.72
C LYS A 100 -20.04 24.46 -7.10
N TRP A 101 -19.74 24.36 -5.81
CA TRP A 101 -18.85 25.33 -5.15
C TRP A 101 -17.41 24.88 -5.01
N LEU A 102 -17.14 23.57 -4.97
CA LEU A 102 -15.80 23.00 -4.84
C LEU A 102 -15.25 22.41 -6.14
N GLU A 103 -16.11 22.00 -7.08
CA GLU A 103 -15.73 21.44 -8.38
C GLU A 103 -15.98 22.41 -9.55
N ASN A 104 -16.33 23.67 -9.27
CA ASN A 104 -16.46 24.70 -10.31
C ASN A 104 -15.16 24.86 -11.10
N ASP A 105 -15.30 24.98 -12.43
CA ASP A 105 -14.28 25.08 -13.49
C ASP A 105 -13.25 26.24 -13.36
N GLU A 106 -13.14 26.93 -12.22
CA GLU A 106 -12.09 27.95 -12.02
C GLU A 106 -10.79 27.35 -11.49
N VAL A 107 -10.84 26.14 -10.90
CA VAL A 107 -9.65 25.34 -10.60
C VAL A 107 -9.44 24.32 -11.71
N ILE A 108 -9.38 24.78 -12.97
CA ILE A 108 -8.87 23.96 -14.06
C ILE A 108 -7.40 23.72 -13.74
N CYS A 109 -7.10 22.55 -13.20
CA CYS A 109 -5.75 22.01 -13.15
C CYS A 109 -5.36 21.59 -14.57
N PRO A 110 -4.64 22.42 -15.34
CA PRO A 110 -4.33 22.07 -16.71
C PRO A 110 -3.32 20.93 -16.67
N GLY A 111 -3.72 19.73 -17.10
CA GLY A 111 -2.88 18.54 -17.09
C GLY A 111 -2.97 17.65 -15.84
N PHE A 112 -3.96 17.84 -14.96
CA PHE A 112 -4.30 16.82 -13.96
C PHE A 112 -5.29 15.83 -14.55
N ASP A 113 -4.76 14.91 -15.36
CA ASP A 113 -5.51 13.70 -15.69
C ASP A 113 -5.55 12.82 -14.42
N PRO A 114 -6.72 12.58 -13.80
CA PRO A 114 -6.83 11.60 -12.72
C PRO A 114 -6.45 10.18 -13.17
N GLY A 115 -6.27 9.97 -14.49
CA GLY A 115 -5.75 8.74 -15.09
C GLY A 115 -4.22 8.70 -15.33
N VAL A 116 -3.45 9.78 -15.10
CA VAL A 116 -2.01 9.83 -15.47
C VAL A 116 -1.08 10.35 -14.34
N SER A 117 -1.56 10.44 -13.10
CA SER A 117 -0.67 10.35 -11.92
C SER A 117 -0.75 8.96 -11.28
N SER A 118 -0.88 7.92 -12.12
CA SER A 118 -0.33 6.63 -11.74
C SER A 118 1.17 6.80 -11.73
N ASN A 119 1.81 6.78 -10.55
CA ASN A 119 3.21 6.38 -10.44
C ASN A 119 3.28 4.93 -10.94
N SER A 120 3.15 4.75 -12.25
CA SER A 120 3.33 3.48 -12.93
C SER A 120 4.77 3.13 -12.66
N LEU A 121 4.98 2.16 -11.77
CA LEU A 121 6.29 1.58 -11.54
C LEU A 121 6.70 0.95 -12.87
N GLY A 122 7.38 1.74 -13.71
CA GLY A 122 7.89 1.27 -14.99
C GLY A 122 8.84 0.09 -14.77
N LEU A 123 9.09 -0.69 -15.83
CA LEU A 123 10.02 -1.82 -15.79
C LEU A 123 11.40 -1.44 -15.23
N GLU A 124 11.80 -0.17 -15.37
CA GLU A 124 12.98 0.45 -14.75
C GLU A 124 13.02 0.29 -13.22
N SER A 125 11.88 0.44 -12.54
CA SER A 125 11.82 0.29 -11.08
C SER A 125 11.88 -1.18 -10.63
N PHE A 126 11.69 -2.12 -11.55
CA PHE A 126 11.72 -3.56 -11.30
C PHE A 126 12.97 -4.25 -11.87
N TRP A 127 14.00 -3.48 -12.21
CA TRP A 127 15.25 -4.00 -12.75
C TRP A 127 15.85 -5.13 -11.90
N GLY A 128 15.80 -5.00 -10.58
CA GLY A 128 16.28 -6.04 -9.65
C GLY A 128 15.53 -7.36 -9.78
N LEU A 129 14.21 -7.32 -9.98
CA LEU A 129 13.39 -8.53 -10.15
C LEU A 129 13.68 -9.22 -11.49
N PHE A 130 13.84 -8.42 -12.56
CA PHE A 130 14.20 -8.94 -13.87
C PHE A 130 15.59 -9.60 -13.87
N LEU A 131 16.56 -9.01 -13.17
CA LEU A 131 17.91 -9.54 -13.05
C LEU A 131 17.92 -10.89 -12.32
N ILE A 132 17.20 -11.01 -11.20
CA ILE A 132 17.09 -12.27 -10.45
C ILE A 132 16.41 -13.35 -11.30
N ALA A 133 15.28 -13.03 -11.94
CA ALA A 133 14.56 -13.97 -12.80
C ALA A 133 15.39 -14.43 -14.01
N GLY A 134 16.14 -13.51 -14.63
CA GLY A 134 17.04 -13.79 -15.74
C GLY A 134 18.19 -14.72 -15.34
N LEU A 135 18.87 -14.45 -14.22
CA LEU A 135 19.93 -15.33 -13.71
C LEU A 135 19.40 -16.73 -13.40
N ALA A 136 18.23 -16.83 -12.75
CA ALA A 136 17.61 -18.12 -12.45
C ALA A 136 17.31 -18.90 -13.74
N SER A 137 16.72 -18.25 -14.75
CA SER A 137 16.41 -18.87 -16.04
C SER A 137 17.65 -19.37 -16.78
N ILE A 138 18.72 -18.54 -16.85
CA ILE A 138 19.98 -18.91 -17.51
C ILE A 138 20.65 -20.08 -16.76
N SER A 139 20.67 -20.06 -15.43
CA SER A 139 21.27 -21.13 -14.63
C SER A 139 20.56 -22.47 -14.86
N ALA A 140 19.23 -22.48 -14.94
CA ALA A 140 18.45 -23.68 -15.24
C ALA A 140 18.73 -24.22 -16.65
N LEU A 141 18.86 -23.34 -17.65
CA LEU A 141 19.20 -23.74 -19.03
C LEU A 141 20.60 -24.36 -19.11
N ILE A 142 21.58 -23.81 -18.38
CA ILE A 142 22.95 -24.36 -18.34
C ILE A 142 22.95 -25.75 -17.69
N ILE A 143 22.24 -25.93 -16.57
CA ILE A 143 22.13 -27.24 -15.90
C ILE A 143 21.45 -28.26 -16.83
N PHE A 144 20.35 -27.88 -17.47
CA PHE A 144 19.63 -28.75 -18.42
C PHE A 144 20.50 -29.15 -19.61
N ALA A 145 21.25 -28.19 -20.17
CA ALA A 145 22.17 -28.46 -21.26
C ALA A 145 23.30 -29.41 -20.82
N ALA A 146 23.93 -29.16 -19.66
CA ALA A 146 25.00 -29.99 -19.11
C ALA A 146 24.56 -31.45 -18.91
N ILE A 147 23.38 -31.67 -18.31
CA ILE A 147 22.78 -33.01 -18.14
C ILE A 147 22.53 -33.69 -19.50
N LYS A 148 22.16 -32.91 -20.52
CA LYS A 148 21.88 -33.44 -21.87
C LYS A 148 23.14 -33.73 -22.68
N THR A 149 24.25 -33.04 -22.39
CA THR A 149 25.54 -33.21 -23.09
C THR A 149 26.49 -34.21 -22.43
N GLU A 150 26.17 -34.79 -21.26
CA GLU A 150 26.96 -35.89 -20.70
C GLU A 150 26.91 -37.11 -21.67
N PRO A 151 28.03 -37.47 -22.32
CA PRO A 151 28.15 -38.77 -22.96
C PRO A 151 28.15 -39.80 -21.83
N ARG A 152 27.45 -40.93 -21.99
CA ARG A 152 27.55 -42.05 -21.06
C ARG A 152 28.98 -42.59 -21.04
N ASP A 153 29.87 -41.99 -20.26
CA ASP A 153 31.15 -42.59 -19.92
C ASP A 153 30.96 -43.38 -18.62
N ALA A 154 30.82 -44.69 -18.83
CA ALA A 154 30.76 -45.70 -17.79
C ALA A 154 32.02 -45.63 -16.91
N SER A 155 31.90 -45.13 -15.69
CA SER A 155 32.89 -45.38 -14.64
C SER A 155 32.39 -46.51 -13.74
N SER A 156 32.89 -47.70 -14.05
CA SER A 156 32.85 -48.92 -13.24
C SER A 156 33.27 -48.64 -11.79
N SER A 157 32.42 -48.98 -10.81
CA SER A 157 32.81 -49.17 -9.42
C SER A 157 32.68 -50.64 -9.05
N ASN A 158 33.84 -51.23 -8.77
CA ASN A 158 34.07 -52.62 -8.42
C ASN A 158 33.28 -53.12 -7.20
N THR A 159 32.65 -54.28 -7.40
CA THR A 159 32.57 -55.48 -6.55
C THR A 159 32.17 -55.34 -5.07
N ASN A 160 30.94 -55.78 -4.73
CA ASN A 160 30.62 -57.08 -4.13
C ASN A 160 29.23 -57.05 -3.45
N CYS A 161 28.30 -57.88 -3.93
CA CYS A 161 27.12 -58.30 -3.15
C CYS A 161 27.19 -59.82 -2.92
N PRO A 162 26.79 -60.35 -1.73
CA PRO A 162 26.55 -61.77 -1.55
C PRO A 162 25.15 -62.15 -2.06
N PRO A 163 24.86 -63.45 -2.24
CA PRO A 163 24.02 -63.94 -3.32
C PRO A 163 22.52 -63.96 -3.00
N SER A 164 21.72 -63.87 -4.07
CA SER A 164 20.28 -64.13 -4.08
C SER A 164 19.96 -65.57 -3.65
N PRO A 165 18.70 -65.85 -3.29
CA PRO A 165 17.89 -66.51 -4.33
C PRO A 165 16.43 -66.04 -4.40
N SER A 166 15.97 -65.91 -5.64
CA SER A 166 14.64 -66.27 -6.16
C SER A 166 13.39 -65.82 -5.38
N SER A 167 12.60 -64.91 -5.96
CA SER A 167 11.49 -65.25 -6.87
C SER A 167 10.52 -64.07 -7.03
N LEU A 168 10.18 -63.80 -8.29
CA LEU A 168 8.83 -63.48 -8.78
C LEU A 168 7.94 -62.54 -7.93
N SER A 169 7.79 -61.28 -8.36
CA SER A 169 6.49 -60.75 -8.80
C SER A 169 6.60 -59.29 -9.27
N ASN A 170 5.94 -59.04 -10.41
CA ASN A 170 5.63 -57.72 -10.92
C ASN A 170 4.63 -57.06 -9.97
N GLN A 171 4.85 -55.79 -9.61
CA GLN A 171 3.73 -54.85 -9.49
C GLN A 171 4.25 -53.41 -9.49
N THR A 172 4.10 -52.74 -10.63
CA THR A 172 3.87 -51.29 -10.60
C THR A 172 2.54 -51.10 -9.90
N ASP A 173 2.52 -50.38 -8.77
CA ASP A 173 1.30 -49.65 -8.45
C ASP A 173 1.62 -48.27 -7.90
N ALA A 174 0.93 -47.32 -8.50
CA ALA A 174 1.03 -45.90 -8.30
C ALA A 174 0.04 -45.52 -7.22
N SER A 175 0.51 -45.15 -6.03
CA SER A 175 -0.26 -44.48 -4.97
C SER A 175 0.77 -44.03 -3.93
N ASP A 176 0.86 -42.83 -3.39
CA ASP A 176 0.05 -41.63 -3.48
C ASP A 176 0.99 -40.49 -3.04
N PHE A 177 0.94 -39.37 -3.76
CA PHE A 177 1.52 -38.09 -3.33
C PHE A 177 0.83 -37.60 -2.05
N VAL A 178 1.48 -36.78 -1.20
CA VAL A 178 0.92 -35.51 -0.68
C VAL A 178 2.07 -34.60 -0.20
N PHE A 179 2.09 -33.37 -0.72
CA PHE A 179 2.86 -32.23 -0.20
C PHE A 179 2.03 -31.50 0.84
N ILE A 180 2.64 -31.11 1.97
CA ILE A 180 2.17 -29.96 2.75
C ILE A 180 3.38 -29.16 3.24
N VAL A 181 3.48 -27.90 2.80
CA VAL A 181 4.11 -26.84 3.60
C VAL A 181 3.21 -25.62 3.57
N GLU A 182 2.67 -25.33 4.75
CA GLU A 182 1.82 -24.20 5.08
C GLU A 182 2.70 -22.98 5.38
N LEU A 183 2.42 -21.84 4.75
CA LEU A 183 3.05 -20.56 5.07
C LEU A 183 2.30 -19.94 6.26
N GLY A 184 2.79 -20.21 7.46
CA GLY A 184 2.35 -19.51 8.67
C GLY A 184 3.03 -18.14 8.79
N SER A 185 2.27 -17.06 8.59
CA SER A 185 2.65 -15.71 9.01
C SER A 185 2.12 -15.46 10.42
N ASN A 186 2.90 -14.81 11.29
CA ASN A 186 2.31 -13.94 12.30
C ASN A 186 3.25 -12.77 12.62
N ALA A 187 2.76 -11.56 12.34
CA ALA A 187 3.41 -10.31 12.71
C ALA A 187 3.39 -10.18 14.24
N SER A 188 4.53 -9.83 14.88
CA SER A 188 4.63 -9.64 16.33
C SER A 188 3.95 -10.75 17.15
N SER A 189 4.55 -11.87 17.54
CA SER A 189 5.93 -12.40 17.64
C SER A 189 5.85 -13.87 17.15
N PRO A 190 6.92 -14.71 17.04
CA PRO A 190 8.33 -14.55 17.42
C PRO A 190 9.32 -14.96 16.31
N ASP A 191 10.62 -15.00 16.61
CA ASP A 191 11.69 -15.61 15.81
C ASP A 191 11.25 -16.87 15.06
N ILE A 192 11.39 -16.87 13.73
CA ILE A 192 11.18 -18.07 12.91
C ILE A 192 12.54 -18.62 12.50
N SER A 193 13.06 -19.49 13.36
CA SER A 193 14.11 -20.45 13.02
C SER A 193 13.51 -21.52 12.09
N VAL A 194 13.94 -21.56 10.83
CA VAL A 194 13.60 -22.66 9.92
C VAL A 194 14.80 -23.59 9.80
N SER A 195 14.84 -24.58 10.69
CA SER A 195 15.72 -25.74 10.57
C SER A 195 14.95 -26.88 9.94
N GLY A 196 15.10 -27.07 8.62
CA GLY A 196 14.58 -28.23 7.90
C GLY A 196 15.73 -29.02 7.27
N LYS A 197 15.97 -30.24 7.77
CA LYS A 197 16.85 -31.23 7.12
C LYS A 197 16.01 -32.11 6.21
N ILE A 198 16.45 -32.29 4.96
CA ILE A 198 15.93 -33.33 4.07
C ILE A 198 17.06 -34.35 3.87
N PHE A 199 16.83 -35.58 4.32
CA PHE A 199 17.69 -36.73 4.10
C PHE A 199 17.12 -37.59 2.99
N TYR A 200 17.99 -38.10 2.12
CA TYR A 200 17.72 -39.30 1.35
C TYR A 200 18.84 -40.30 1.65
N LEU A 201 18.47 -41.42 2.25
CA LEU A 201 19.26 -42.64 2.31
C LEU A 201 18.35 -43.76 1.84
N THR A 202 18.65 -44.31 0.67
CA THR A 202 18.91 -45.74 0.54
C THR A 202 19.37 -46.03 -0.88
N CYS A 203 20.37 -46.91 -0.94
CA CYS A 203 21.15 -47.37 -2.09
C CYS A 203 20.39 -47.54 -3.40
#